data_AF-A0A2H0YS84-F1
#
_entry.id   AF-A0A2H0YS84-F1
#
_cell.length_a   1.000
_cell.length_b   1.000
_cell.length_c   1.000
_cell.angle_alpha   90.00
_cell.angle_beta   90.00
_cell.angle_gamma   90.00
#
_symmetry.space_group_name_H-M   'P 1'
#
loop_
_entity.id
_entity.type
_entity.pdbx_description
1 polymer ?
#
loop_
_entity_poly.entity_id
_entity_poly.type
_entity_poly.pdbx_seq_one_letter_code
_entity_poly.pdbx_strand_id
1 'polypeptide(L)'
;SWTFTTGTESDENPPIVSLWAPQGGNVCLTPQVQVQFNEPMYAPSISKDNITISPQNPIDLKVTNVFMNSSSSFTASLNKPLDGNTTYTITLSAVAPDGFQDSCGNLLDCGNGSNICTSDGTATGTAADNFSWTFTTEDTTETDCKPEITAITYTGYYSSNGPADAITLDG
;
A
#
# COMPACT_ATOMS: atom_id res chain seq x y z
N SER A 1 -24.96 24.13 20.99
CA SER A 1 -25.06 22.80 20.37
C SER A 1 -24.60 22.89 18.92
N TRP A 2 -23.86 21.89 18.45
CA TRP A 2 -23.46 21.74 17.04
C TRP A 2 -24.12 20.48 16.49
N THR A 3 -24.62 20.56 15.26
CA THR A 3 -25.26 19.47 14.53
C THR A 3 -24.70 19.44 13.12
N PHE A 4 -24.51 18.24 12.58
CA PHE A 4 -24.17 18.01 11.18
C PHE A 4 -25.07 16.91 10.61
N THR A 5 -25.17 16.86 9.28
CA THR A 5 -25.89 15.83 8.53
C THR A 5 -24.96 15.30 7.45
N THR A 6 -24.96 13.98 7.24
CA THR A 6 -24.20 13.36 6.16
C THR A 6 -24.99 13.40 4.85
N GLY A 7 -24.28 13.23 3.73
CA GLY A 7 -24.93 12.94 2.45
C GLY A 7 -25.59 11.57 2.44
N THR A 8 -26.37 11.30 1.40
CA THR A 8 -27.05 10.01 1.16
C THR A 8 -26.36 9.15 0.10
N GLU A 9 -25.37 9.70 -0.59
CA GLU A 9 -24.59 8.97 -1.59
C GLU A 9 -23.71 7.91 -0.90
N SER A 10 -23.77 6.68 -1.39
CA SER A 10 -22.85 5.61 -0.99
C SER A 10 -21.65 5.64 -1.92
N ASP A 11 -20.45 5.54 -1.36
CA ASP A 11 -19.28 5.21 -2.17
C ASP A 11 -19.22 3.69 -2.33
N GLU A 12 -19.15 3.23 -3.57
CA GLU A 12 -19.07 1.81 -3.91
C GLU A 12 -17.73 1.47 -4.58
N ASN A 13 -16.85 2.46 -4.80
CA ASN A 13 -15.56 2.23 -5.43
C ASN A 13 -14.55 1.74 -4.39
N PRO A 14 -13.88 0.61 -4.64
CA PRO A 14 -12.79 0.16 -3.79
C PRO A 14 -11.53 1.04 -3.88
N PRO A 15 -10.76 1.15 -2.78
CA PRO A 15 -9.44 1.73 -2.84
C PRO A 15 -8.50 0.81 -3.62
N ILE A 16 -7.53 1.41 -4.31
CA ILE A 16 -6.43 0.68 -4.98
C ILE A 16 -5.08 1.22 -4.53
N VAL A 17 -4.04 0.37 -4.55
CA VAL A 17 -2.66 0.81 -4.34
C VAL A 17 -2.13 1.50 -5.60
N SER A 18 -1.76 2.77 -5.51
CA SER A 18 -1.25 3.56 -6.64
C SER A 18 0.28 3.64 -6.67
N LEU A 19 0.95 3.61 -5.51
CA LEU A 19 2.41 3.53 -5.40
C LEU A 19 2.81 2.69 -4.19
N TRP A 20 3.98 2.04 -4.28
CA TRP A 20 4.54 1.27 -3.18
C TRP A 20 6.06 1.25 -3.22
N ALA A 21 6.68 1.06 -2.07
CA ALA A 21 8.10 0.77 -1.92
C ALA A 21 8.31 -0.20 -0.75
N PRO A 22 9.42 -0.96 -0.75
CA PRO A 22 10.48 -0.98 -1.77
C PRO A 22 10.08 -1.74 -3.05
N GLN A 23 10.83 -1.53 -4.14
CA GLN A 23 10.62 -2.19 -5.44
C GLN A 23 11.95 -2.62 -6.05
N GLY A 24 11.93 -3.68 -6.86
CA GLY A 24 13.10 -4.12 -7.64
C GLY A 24 14.22 -4.73 -6.79
N GLY A 25 15.46 -4.58 -7.25
CA GLY A 25 16.66 -5.08 -6.56
C GLY A 25 17.53 -3.97 -5.95
N ASN A 26 18.53 -4.38 -5.19
CA ASN A 26 19.45 -3.53 -4.43
C ASN A 26 18.75 -2.69 -3.35
N VAL A 27 17.80 -3.30 -2.66
CA VAL A 27 17.09 -2.66 -1.54
C VAL A 27 17.94 -2.75 -0.28
N CYS A 28 17.97 -1.66 0.50
CA CYS A 28 18.67 -1.61 1.77
C CYS A 28 18.19 -2.71 2.73
N LEU A 29 19.05 -3.15 3.66
CA LEU A 29 18.67 -4.18 4.64
C LEU A 29 17.67 -3.68 5.69
N THR A 30 17.46 -2.38 5.83
CA THR A 30 16.45 -1.78 6.73
C THR A 30 15.46 -0.93 5.95
N PRO A 31 14.72 -1.50 4.98
CA PRO A 31 13.82 -0.71 4.16
C PRO A 31 12.57 -0.33 4.96
N GLN A 32 12.00 0.82 4.64
CA GLN A 32 10.62 1.13 5.01
C GLN A 32 9.65 0.58 3.98
N VAL A 33 8.52 0.04 4.46
CA VAL A 33 7.38 -0.31 3.61
C VAL A 33 6.54 0.95 3.46
N GLN A 34 6.35 1.44 2.25
CA GLN A 34 5.58 2.65 1.98
C GLN A 34 4.50 2.35 0.96
N VAL A 35 3.30 2.86 1.19
CA VAL A 35 2.14 2.62 0.34
C VAL A 35 1.34 3.90 0.19
N GLN A 36 0.94 4.19 -1.05
CA GLN A 36 -0.01 5.22 -1.41
C GLN A 36 -1.21 4.55 -2.05
N PHE A 37 -2.40 4.90 -1.57
CA PHE A 37 -3.66 4.51 -2.19
C PHE A 37 -4.09 5.60 -3.16
N ASN A 38 -4.99 5.26 -4.08
CA ASN A 38 -5.69 6.31 -4.80
C ASN A 38 -6.46 7.16 -3.77
N GLU A 39 -7.26 6.60 -2.87
CA GLU A 39 -8.23 7.38 -2.06
C GLU A 39 -8.03 7.41 -0.54
N PRO A 40 -8.79 8.22 0.22
CA PRO A 40 -8.75 8.22 1.68
C PRO A 40 -9.19 6.88 2.31
N MET A 41 -8.30 6.31 3.10
CA MET A 41 -8.51 5.04 3.78
C MET A 41 -9.14 5.20 5.16
N TYR A 42 -9.83 4.16 5.63
CA TYR A 42 -10.24 4.05 7.02
C TYR A 42 -9.03 3.73 7.88
N ALA A 43 -8.52 4.73 8.61
CA ALA A 43 -7.26 4.64 9.35
C ALA A 43 -7.15 3.39 10.27
N PRO A 44 -8.20 2.93 10.98
CA PRO A 44 -8.10 1.71 11.79
C PRO A 44 -7.85 0.42 11.00
N SER A 45 -8.18 0.36 9.71
CA SER A 45 -7.87 -0.81 8.85
C SER A 45 -6.39 -0.87 8.45
N ILE A 46 -5.69 0.27 8.54
CA ILE A 46 -4.25 0.38 8.29
C ILE A 46 -3.50 -0.09 9.54
N SER A 47 -3.45 -1.41 9.68
CA SER A 47 -2.87 -2.11 10.83
C SER A 47 -1.72 -3.00 10.40
N LYS A 48 -0.72 -3.14 11.28
CA LYS A 48 0.40 -4.09 11.09
C LYS A 48 -0.06 -5.54 10.92
N ASP A 49 -1.23 -5.89 11.48
CA ASP A 49 -1.74 -7.26 11.42
C ASP A 49 -2.27 -7.61 10.02
N ASN A 50 -2.56 -6.59 9.19
CA ASN A 50 -2.92 -6.74 7.79
C ASN A 50 -1.71 -6.69 6.84
N ILE A 51 -0.48 -6.57 7.36
CA ILE A 51 0.73 -6.50 6.55
C ILE A 51 1.62 -7.69 6.90
N THR A 52 1.90 -8.53 5.90
CA THR A 52 2.81 -9.67 6.06
C THR A 52 4.03 -9.52 5.18
N ILE A 53 5.15 -10.08 5.65
CA ILE A 53 6.41 -10.17 4.93
C ILE A 53 6.87 -11.63 4.89
N SER A 54 7.27 -12.09 3.71
CA SER A 54 7.76 -13.45 3.47
C SER A 54 9.02 -13.44 2.59
N PRO A 55 10.04 -14.28 2.84
CA PRO A 55 10.13 -15.22 3.95
C PRO A 55 10.30 -14.51 5.30
N GLN A 56 9.96 -15.19 6.40
CA GLN A 56 10.31 -14.74 7.75
C GLN A 56 11.78 -15.07 8.05
N ASN A 57 12.67 -14.46 7.29
CA ASN A 57 14.10 -14.57 7.46
C ASN A 57 14.69 -13.19 7.80
N PRO A 58 15.22 -12.96 9.01
CA PRO A 58 15.37 -13.92 10.12
C PRO A 58 14.04 -14.34 10.75
N ILE A 59 14.05 -15.43 11.54
CA ILE A 59 12.85 -15.90 12.27
C ILE A 59 12.23 -14.76 13.07
N ASP A 60 10.89 -14.70 13.06
CA ASP A 60 10.07 -13.63 13.68
C ASP A 60 10.24 -12.24 13.03
N LEU A 61 10.69 -12.18 11.77
CA LEU A 61 10.60 -10.95 10.97
C LEU A 61 9.12 -10.53 10.81
N LYS A 62 8.80 -9.30 11.20
CA LYS A 62 7.44 -8.76 11.15
C LYS A 62 7.42 -7.23 11.12
N VAL A 63 6.27 -6.68 10.72
CA VAL A 63 5.96 -5.25 10.86
C VAL A 63 5.74 -4.90 12.33
N THR A 64 6.35 -3.82 12.81
CA THR A 64 6.23 -3.34 14.19
C THR A 64 5.35 -2.11 14.29
N ASN A 65 5.64 -1.12 13.45
CA ASN A 65 5.00 0.17 13.48
C ASN A 65 4.39 0.46 12.12
N VAL A 66 3.21 1.05 12.13
CA VAL A 66 2.56 1.62 10.96
C VAL A 66 2.20 3.06 11.30
N PHE A 67 2.63 3.99 10.46
CA PHE A 67 2.43 5.42 10.62
C PHE A 67 1.71 5.96 9.39
N MET A 68 0.59 6.65 9.61
CA MET A 68 -0.15 7.32 8.56
C MET A 68 0.55 8.62 8.18
N ASN A 69 1.02 8.73 6.95
CA ASN A 69 1.62 9.97 6.44
C ASN A 69 0.54 10.97 5.99
N SER A 70 -0.61 10.46 5.55
CA SER A 70 -1.78 11.22 5.11
C SER A 70 -3.04 10.36 5.25
N SER A 71 -4.21 10.85 4.83
CA SER A 71 -5.43 10.03 4.76
C SER A 71 -5.33 8.87 3.77
N SER A 72 -4.37 8.89 2.85
CA SER A 72 -4.29 7.95 1.72
C SER A 72 -2.93 7.26 1.64
N SER A 73 -2.10 7.33 2.68
CA SER A 73 -0.75 6.76 2.63
C SER A 73 -0.20 6.41 3.99
N PHE A 74 0.60 5.36 4.06
CA PHE A 74 1.31 4.97 5.27
C PHE A 74 2.76 4.57 5.02
N THR A 75 3.54 4.61 6.10
CA THR A 75 4.87 4.04 6.22
C THR A 75 4.86 3.00 7.33
N ALA A 76 5.51 1.86 7.11
CA ALA A 76 5.66 0.80 8.09
C ALA A 76 7.11 0.38 8.25
N SER A 77 7.48 -0.01 9.48
CA SER A 77 8.83 -0.41 9.85
C SER A 77 8.88 -1.88 10.25
N LEU A 78 10.01 -2.54 9.98
CA LEU A 78 10.27 -3.92 10.37
C LEU A 78 10.97 -3.98 11.73
N ASN A 79 10.83 -5.10 12.46
CA ASN A 79 11.48 -5.28 13.76
C ASN A 79 13.00 -5.55 13.67
N LYS A 80 13.50 -5.97 12.51
CA LYS A 80 14.88 -6.43 12.32
C LYS A 80 15.36 -6.05 10.91
N PRO A 81 16.67 -5.89 10.71
CA PRO A 81 17.26 -5.89 9.38
C PRO A 81 16.94 -7.19 8.64
N LEU A 82 16.81 -7.07 7.32
CA LEU A 82 16.67 -8.16 6.37
C LEU A 82 18.02 -8.80 6.07
N ASP A 83 17.98 -10.04 5.59
CA ASP A 83 19.16 -10.71 5.07
C ASP A 83 19.47 -10.18 3.67
N GLY A 84 20.75 -10.08 3.34
CA GLY A 84 21.21 -9.66 2.02
C GLY A 84 20.89 -10.70 0.93
N ASN A 85 20.85 -10.24 -0.32
CA ASN A 85 20.60 -11.08 -1.50
C ASN A 85 19.37 -12.00 -1.36
N THR A 86 18.31 -11.48 -0.74
CA THR A 86 17.09 -12.24 -0.43
C THR A 86 15.89 -11.54 -1.04
N THR A 87 15.06 -12.30 -1.76
CA THR A 87 13.79 -11.79 -2.28
C THR A 87 12.71 -11.90 -1.23
N TYR A 88 12.10 -10.77 -0.90
CA TYR A 88 10.97 -10.66 0.00
C TYR A 88 9.69 -10.31 -0.76
N THR A 89 8.56 -10.75 -0.22
CA THR A 89 7.20 -10.43 -0.65
C THR A 89 6.49 -9.71 0.49
N ILE A 90 5.97 -8.51 0.23
CA ILE A 90 5.02 -7.85 1.13
C ILE A 90 3.61 -8.16 0.64
N THR A 91 2.67 -8.36 1.58
CA THR A 91 1.25 -8.54 1.28
C THR A 91 0.41 -7.67 2.19
N LEU A 92 -0.51 -6.90 1.59
CA LEU A 92 -1.58 -6.18 2.26
C LEU A 92 -2.86 -7.02 2.19
N SER A 93 -3.44 -7.33 3.35
CA SER A 93 -4.65 -8.13 3.45
C SER A 93 -5.89 -7.30 3.10
N ALA A 94 -6.66 -7.75 2.12
CA ALA A 94 -7.98 -7.20 1.78
C ALA A 94 -9.13 -8.02 2.44
N VAL A 95 -8.82 -8.98 3.32
CA VAL A 95 -9.79 -9.94 3.85
C VAL A 95 -10.71 -9.30 4.91
N ALA A 96 -12.02 -9.35 4.67
CA ALA A 96 -13.04 -8.88 5.60
C ALA A 96 -13.02 -9.62 6.96
N PRO A 97 -13.47 -8.98 8.06
CA PRO A 97 -13.93 -7.59 8.16
C PRO A 97 -12.80 -6.59 8.42
N ASP A 98 -11.59 -7.08 8.67
CA ASP A 98 -10.50 -6.26 9.22
C ASP A 98 -9.49 -5.79 8.18
N GLY A 99 -9.56 -6.29 6.94
CA GLY A 99 -8.65 -5.94 5.85
C GLY A 99 -8.65 -4.44 5.51
N PHE A 100 -7.65 -4.03 4.73
CA PHE A 100 -7.55 -2.64 4.26
C PHE A 100 -8.86 -2.22 3.59
N GLN A 101 -9.44 -1.11 4.04
CA GLN A 101 -10.68 -0.57 3.50
C GLN A 101 -10.71 0.96 3.55
N ASP A 102 -11.55 1.56 2.72
CA ASP A 102 -11.85 2.98 2.75
C ASP A 102 -12.80 3.35 3.91
N SER A 103 -13.10 4.65 4.04
CA SER A 103 -14.02 5.16 5.08
C SER A 103 -15.49 4.75 4.89
N CYS A 104 -15.83 4.20 3.72
CA CYS A 104 -17.16 3.74 3.35
C CYS A 104 -17.31 2.21 3.49
N GLY A 105 -16.22 1.50 3.79
CA GLY A 105 -16.19 0.06 4.01
C GLY A 105 -15.91 -0.76 2.76
N ASN A 106 -15.48 -0.13 1.67
CA ASN A 106 -15.02 -0.85 0.48
C ASN A 106 -13.61 -1.40 0.76
N LEU A 107 -13.47 -2.72 0.66
CA LEU A 107 -12.19 -3.40 0.85
C LEU A 107 -11.25 -3.08 -0.32
N LEU A 108 -9.95 -3.08 -0.06
CA LEU A 108 -8.90 -2.91 -1.07
C LEU A 108 -9.13 -3.84 -2.27
N ASP A 109 -9.26 -3.24 -3.45
CA ASP A 109 -9.20 -3.92 -4.73
C ASP A 109 -7.82 -3.67 -5.35
N CYS A 110 -7.31 -4.62 -6.12
CA CYS A 110 -5.90 -4.60 -6.51
C CYS A 110 -5.56 -3.43 -7.45
N GLY A 111 -4.60 -2.59 -7.02
CA GLY A 111 -3.85 -1.68 -7.88
C GLY A 111 -2.70 -2.37 -8.62
N ASN A 112 -2.18 -1.74 -9.67
CA ASN A 112 -1.56 -2.39 -10.84
C ASN A 112 -0.37 -3.33 -10.56
N GLY A 113 -0.60 -4.65 -10.54
CA GLY A 113 0.46 -5.65 -10.38
C GLY A 113 0.14 -7.14 -10.57
N SER A 114 -1.12 -7.60 -10.70
CA SER A 114 -1.40 -8.94 -11.25
C SER A 114 -1.79 -8.84 -12.71
N ASN A 115 -1.29 -9.77 -13.52
CA ASN A 115 -1.82 -9.99 -14.85
C ASN A 115 -3.19 -10.70 -14.83
N ILE A 116 -3.78 -10.94 -13.65
CA ILE A 116 -5.21 -11.15 -13.45
C ILE A 116 -5.61 -10.54 -12.09
N CYS A 117 -5.77 -9.21 -12.04
CA CYS A 117 -6.68 -8.50 -11.12
C CYS A 117 -7.98 -8.29 -11.92
N THR A 118 -9.14 -8.76 -11.47
CA THR A 118 -10.32 -8.80 -12.37
C THR A 118 -10.96 -7.44 -12.61
N SER A 119 -10.50 -6.36 -11.97
CA SER A 119 -10.93 -4.98 -12.24
C SER A 119 -12.46 -4.84 -12.23
N ASP A 120 -13.17 -5.66 -11.43
CA ASP A 120 -14.62 -5.60 -11.39
C ASP A 120 -15.11 -4.53 -10.41
N GLY A 121 -14.26 -4.05 -9.49
CA GLY A 121 -14.55 -2.90 -8.64
C GLY A 121 -15.82 -3.07 -7.83
N THR A 122 -16.26 -4.31 -7.55
CA THR A 122 -17.46 -4.55 -6.75
C THR A 122 -17.16 -5.41 -5.53
N ALA A 123 -17.85 -5.10 -4.43
CA ALA A 123 -17.93 -5.96 -3.24
C ALA A 123 -18.60 -7.33 -3.50
N THR A 124 -18.81 -7.73 -4.77
CA THR A 124 -19.62 -8.89 -5.18
C THR A 124 -18.83 -10.01 -5.88
N GLY A 125 -17.53 -9.82 -6.13
CA GLY A 125 -16.61 -10.87 -6.58
C GLY A 125 -16.12 -11.76 -5.42
N THR A 126 -15.95 -13.06 -5.66
CA THR A 126 -15.50 -14.01 -4.63
C THR A 126 -14.00 -13.87 -4.32
N ALA A 127 -13.72 -13.68 -3.01
CA ALA A 127 -12.42 -13.53 -2.33
C ALA A 127 -11.70 -12.21 -2.61
N ALA A 128 -11.45 -11.45 -1.53
CA ALA A 128 -10.70 -10.21 -1.56
C ALA A 128 -9.27 -10.43 -2.07
N ASP A 129 -8.91 -9.69 -3.11
CA ASP A 129 -7.61 -9.83 -3.77
C ASP A 129 -6.57 -9.01 -2.99
N ASN A 130 -5.81 -9.69 -2.11
CA ASN A 130 -4.69 -9.07 -1.41
C ASN A 130 -3.71 -8.40 -2.39
N PHE A 131 -3.19 -7.22 -2.03
CA PHE A 131 -2.13 -6.59 -2.80
C PHE A 131 -0.76 -7.11 -2.35
N SER A 132 -0.02 -7.76 -3.25
CA SER A 132 1.33 -8.28 -2.97
C SER A 132 2.35 -7.79 -3.98
N TRP A 133 3.56 -7.49 -3.51
CA TRP A 133 4.70 -7.16 -4.38
C TRP A 133 6.00 -7.74 -3.83
N THR A 134 7.00 -7.85 -4.70
CA THR A 134 8.31 -8.40 -4.36
C THR A 134 9.44 -7.38 -4.55
N PHE A 135 10.50 -7.57 -3.78
CA PHE A 135 11.76 -6.83 -3.90
C PHE A 135 12.93 -7.71 -3.43
N THR A 136 14.15 -7.37 -3.84
CA THR A 136 15.37 -8.11 -3.49
C THR A 136 16.37 -7.19 -2.80
N THR A 137 16.84 -7.61 -1.63
CA THR A 137 17.88 -6.90 -0.88
C THR A 137 19.24 -7.03 -1.56
N GLU A 138 20.11 -6.04 -1.34
CA GLU A 138 21.49 -6.07 -1.80
C GLU A 138 22.39 -7.03 -1.01
N ASP A 139 23.61 -7.26 -1.50
CA ASP A 139 24.70 -7.80 -0.68
C ASP A 139 25.25 -6.69 0.22
N THR A 140 25.70 -7.07 1.42
CA THR A 140 26.29 -6.23 2.48
C THR A 140 27.53 -5.41 2.08
N THR A 141 27.94 -5.44 0.81
CA THR A 141 29.22 -4.90 0.30
C THR A 141 29.09 -3.70 -0.64
N GLU A 142 27.90 -3.38 -1.14
CA GLU A 142 27.67 -2.20 -1.99
C GLU A 142 27.19 -1.00 -1.15
N THR A 143 27.71 0.20 -1.43
CA THR A 143 27.57 1.37 -0.53
C THR A 143 26.37 2.26 -0.82
N ASP A 144 25.55 1.92 -1.82
CA ASP A 144 24.48 2.78 -2.33
C ASP A 144 23.23 1.95 -2.68
N CYS A 145 22.44 1.62 -1.66
CA CYS A 145 21.16 0.94 -1.82
C CYS A 145 20.07 1.89 -2.32
N LYS A 146 19.12 1.38 -3.11
CA LYS A 146 18.09 2.21 -3.74
C LYS A 146 17.11 2.80 -2.70
N PRO A 147 16.74 4.09 -2.82
CA PRO A 147 15.94 4.79 -1.81
C PRO A 147 14.43 4.46 -1.84
N GLU A 148 13.78 4.92 -0.77
CA GLU A 148 12.34 4.98 -0.48
C GLU A 148 11.55 5.85 -1.50
N ILE A 149 10.22 5.90 -1.40
CA ILE A 149 9.40 6.85 -2.17
C ILE A 149 9.86 8.27 -1.82
N THR A 150 10.53 8.94 -2.75
CA THR A 150 11.15 10.26 -2.54
C THR A 150 10.21 11.44 -2.85
N ALA A 151 9.07 11.18 -3.51
CA ALA A 151 8.06 12.19 -3.79
C ALA A 151 6.65 11.57 -3.85
N ILE A 152 5.69 12.25 -3.24
CA ILE A 152 4.26 11.94 -3.34
C ILE A 152 3.59 13.15 -3.98
N THR A 153 2.96 12.95 -5.14
CA THR A 153 2.07 13.97 -5.74
C THR A 153 0.63 13.50 -5.62
N TYR A 154 -0.12 14.13 -4.71
CA TYR A 154 -1.55 13.87 -4.52
C TYR A 154 -2.36 14.85 -5.39
N THR A 155 -3.06 14.34 -6.38
CA THR A 155 -4.09 15.08 -7.11
C THR A 155 -5.41 14.90 -6.35
N GLY A 156 -5.91 15.98 -5.75
CA GLY A 156 -7.04 15.92 -4.81
C GLY A 156 -8.29 15.24 -5.38
N TYR A 157 -9.03 14.57 -4.49
CA TYR A 157 -10.20 13.74 -4.78
C TYR A 157 -11.45 14.48 -5.26
N TYR A 158 -11.49 15.81 -5.08
CA TYR A 158 -12.68 16.60 -5.37
C TYR A 158 -12.32 17.76 -6.29
N SER A 159 -11.90 17.45 -7.52
CA SER A 159 -12.01 18.43 -8.60
C SER A 159 -13.21 18.04 -9.45
N SER A 160 -14.27 18.81 -9.34
CA SER A 160 -15.52 18.58 -10.05
C SER A 160 -15.43 18.84 -11.56
N ASN A 161 -14.24 18.96 -12.18
CA ASN A 161 -14.09 19.25 -13.61
C ASN A 161 -12.72 18.85 -14.20
N GLY A 162 -12.69 17.81 -15.05
CA GLY A 162 -11.74 17.69 -16.18
C GLY A 162 -10.38 17.01 -15.92
N PRO A 163 -9.70 16.54 -16.98
CA PRO A 163 -8.74 15.43 -16.91
C PRO A 163 -7.43 15.87 -16.27
N ALA A 164 -6.87 15.03 -15.39
CA ALA A 164 -5.52 15.23 -14.89
C ALA A 164 -4.53 14.78 -15.97
N ASP A 165 -3.73 15.74 -16.44
CA ASP A 165 -2.72 15.59 -17.49
C ASP A 165 -1.73 14.45 -17.23
N ALA A 166 -1.36 13.77 -18.32
CA ALA A 166 -0.29 12.78 -18.35
C ALA A 166 1.07 13.43 -18.02
N ILE A 167 1.90 12.77 -17.22
CA ILE A 167 3.28 13.20 -16.99
C ILE A 167 4.27 12.07 -17.26
N THR A 168 5.30 12.47 -18.00
CA THR A 168 6.41 11.72 -18.56
C THR A 168 7.49 11.41 -17.52
N LEU A 169 8.11 10.23 -17.63
CA LEU A 169 9.34 9.87 -16.94
C LEU A 169 10.51 10.67 -17.52
N ASP A 170 11.29 11.37 -16.69
CA ASP A 170 12.61 11.86 -17.11
C ASP A 170 13.67 10.81 -16.76
N GLY A 171 14.63 10.63 -17.69
CA GLY A 171 15.60 9.53 -17.72
C GLY A 171 16.79 9.64 -16.79
#